data_AF-A0A173RHL0-F1
#
_entry.id   AF-A0A173RHL0-F1
#
_cell.length_a   1.000
_cell.length_b   1.000
_cell.length_c   1.000
_cell.angle_alpha   90.00
_cell.angle_beta   90.00
_cell.angle_gamma   90.00
#
_symmetry.space_group_name_H-M   'P 1'
#
loop_
_entity.id
_entity.type
_entity.pdbx_description
1 polymer ?
#
loop_
_entity_poly.entity_id
_entity_poly.type
_entity_poly.pdbx_seq_one_letter_code
_entity_poly.pdbx_strand_id
1 'polypeptide(L)'
;MIDYDQNTLNILVPEQYKKYEKKIVKNYKENFYFQKVTIDNYFRKNMNKPKNMLKKDKLSIHIIYVKTNQSYFTYDSDTGNGKNQIIDPIAVIYTGGVDSSCIASMYAGDTVSGSIYFEDNSKKQGRAYRKVEALEQELGIYQFNSVTNIYGQAASNLVIIRQKVMWQSAILLAVILCSIVFITIAVSGYYFSKQQRLLLETLWGYGYMSSIKEIILVLIGINLCTTAVVYIIKHNVVVWYFMIIACIIEIIVTRLEYDYLSKKNLHEKIINGEQW
;
A
#
# COMPACT_ATOMS: atom_id res chain seq x y z
N MET A 1 7.96 -4.98 -39.50
CA MET A 1 6.57 -5.44 -39.73
C MET A 1 6.43 -6.84 -39.14
N ILE A 2 5.27 -7.19 -38.57
CA ILE A 2 4.98 -8.50 -37.97
C ILE A 2 4.80 -9.53 -39.09
N ASP A 3 5.36 -10.73 -38.91
CA ASP A 3 5.17 -11.87 -39.80
C ASP A 3 3.98 -12.73 -39.34
N TYR A 4 3.07 -13.06 -40.24
CA TYR A 4 1.88 -13.87 -39.93
C TYR A 4 2.04 -15.34 -40.32
N ASP A 5 3.22 -15.76 -40.81
CA ASP A 5 3.53 -17.17 -41.02
C ASP A 5 3.43 -17.96 -39.70
N GLN A 6 2.64 -19.04 -39.71
CA GLN A 6 2.42 -19.84 -38.51
C GLN A 6 3.70 -20.50 -38.00
N ASN A 7 4.69 -20.76 -38.86
CA ASN A 7 5.97 -21.36 -38.48
C ASN A 7 7.03 -20.33 -38.06
N THR A 8 6.62 -19.07 -37.92
CA THR A 8 7.49 -17.96 -37.51
C THR A 8 7.00 -17.35 -36.20
N LEU A 9 7.88 -17.29 -35.20
CA LEU A 9 7.59 -16.60 -33.93
C LEU A 9 8.16 -15.19 -33.97
N ASN A 10 7.30 -14.20 -33.79
CA ASN A 10 7.67 -12.81 -33.72
C ASN A 10 8.08 -12.45 -32.29
N ILE A 11 9.25 -11.86 -32.13
CA ILE A 11 9.71 -11.32 -30.84
C ILE A 11 10.17 -9.87 -30.98
N LEU A 12 9.74 -9.03 -30.06
CA LEU A 12 10.24 -7.66 -29.91
C LEU A 12 11.47 -7.71 -29.02
N VAL A 13 12.61 -7.22 -29.51
CA VAL A 13 13.88 -7.26 -28.79
C VAL A 13 14.45 -5.85 -28.67
N PRO A 14 14.70 -5.34 -27.46
CA PRO A 14 15.41 -4.09 -27.26
C PRO A 14 16.79 -4.10 -27.93
N GLU A 15 17.14 -3.01 -28.62
CA GLU A 15 18.40 -2.87 -29.37
C GLU A 15 19.65 -3.22 -28.54
N GLN A 16 19.67 -2.92 -27.25
CA GLN A 16 20.76 -3.26 -26.33
C GLN A 16 21.07 -4.77 -26.25
N TYR A 17 20.12 -5.65 -26.61
CA TYR A 17 20.30 -7.10 -26.61
C TYR A 17 20.72 -7.66 -27.96
N LYS A 18 20.96 -6.83 -28.98
CA LYS A 18 21.44 -7.27 -30.30
C LYS A 18 22.73 -8.08 -30.22
N LYS A 19 23.60 -7.79 -29.25
CA LYS A 19 24.82 -8.60 -28.96
C LYS A 19 24.53 -10.06 -28.61
N TYR A 20 23.32 -10.38 -28.15
CA TYR A 20 22.89 -11.72 -27.78
C TYR A 20 21.97 -12.38 -28.80
N GLU A 21 21.82 -11.81 -30.00
CA GLU A 21 20.88 -12.26 -31.03
C GLU A 21 20.94 -13.78 -31.27
N LYS A 22 22.14 -14.34 -31.47
CA LYS A 22 22.32 -15.79 -31.68
C LYS A 22 21.78 -16.64 -30.51
N LYS A 23 21.98 -16.18 -29.28
CA LYS A 23 21.50 -16.88 -28.07
C LYS A 23 19.99 -16.75 -27.93
N ILE A 24 19.45 -15.56 -28.19
CA ILE A 24 18.01 -15.29 -28.18
C ILE A 24 17.32 -16.18 -29.22
N VAL A 25 17.76 -16.16 -30.48
CA VAL A 25 17.20 -16.99 -31.55
C VAL A 25 17.25 -18.47 -31.18
N LYS A 26 18.38 -18.97 -30.66
CA LYS A 26 18.50 -20.38 -30.25
C LYS A 26 17.47 -20.74 -29.17
N ASN A 27 17.42 -19.97 -28.09
CA ASN A 27 16.56 -20.26 -26.94
C ASN A 27 15.07 -20.15 -27.30
N TYR A 28 14.68 -19.10 -28.01
CA TYR A 28 13.29 -18.92 -28.43
C TYR A 28 12.87 -19.95 -29.48
N LYS A 29 13.77 -20.38 -30.38
CA LYS A 29 13.50 -21.48 -31.33
C LYS A 29 13.34 -22.83 -30.63
N GLU A 30 14.09 -23.08 -29.56
CA GLU A 30 13.92 -24.25 -28.70
C GLU A 30 12.56 -24.25 -28.00
N ASN A 31 12.21 -23.13 -27.35
CA ASN A 31 10.93 -22.98 -26.69
C ASN A 31 9.75 -23.06 -27.66
N PHE A 32 9.86 -22.43 -28.84
CA PHE A 32 8.84 -22.46 -29.86
C PHE A 32 8.61 -23.88 -30.41
N TYR A 33 9.68 -24.64 -30.64
CA TYR A 33 9.55 -26.05 -31.02
C TYR A 33 8.88 -26.90 -29.94
N PHE A 34 9.24 -26.66 -28.67
CA PHE A 34 8.62 -27.33 -27.54
C PHE A 34 7.10 -27.08 -27.51
N GLN A 35 6.69 -25.81 -27.55
CA GLN A 35 5.28 -25.41 -27.54
C GLN A 35 4.52 -25.93 -28.77
N LYS A 36 5.07 -25.74 -29.97
CA LYS A 36 4.36 -26.04 -31.23
C LYS A 36 4.29 -27.53 -31.57
N VAL A 37 5.31 -28.32 -31.21
CA VAL A 37 5.43 -29.72 -31.63
C VAL A 37 5.37 -30.69 -30.46
N THR A 38 6.07 -30.39 -29.36
CA THR A 38 6.15 -31.34 -28.23
C THR A 38 4.84 -31.38 -27.46
N ILE A 39 4.31 -30.22 -27.08
CA ILE A 39 3.04 -30.11 -26.36
C ILE A 39 1.85 -30.53 -27.25
N ASP A 40 1.79 -30.07 -28.49
CA ASP A 40 0.77 -30.49 -29.47
C ASP A 40 0.74 -32.02 -29.63
N ASN A 41 1.90 -32.67 -29.74
CA ASN A 41 1.96 -34.13 -29.82
C ASN A 41 1.49 -34.85 -28.56
N TYR A 42 1.71 -34.27 -27.39
CA TYR A 42 1.19 -34.81 -26.13
C TYR A 42 -0.35 -34.84 -26.15
N PHE A 43 -1.00 -33.74 -26.53
CA PHE A 43 -2.46 -33.68 -26.64
C PHE A 43 -3.01 -34.55 -27.78
N ARG A 44 -2.35 -34.57 -28.95
CA ARG A 44 -2.75 -35.43 -30.08
C ARG A 44 -2.73 -36.90 -29.73
N LYS A 45 -1.73 -37.35 -28.95
CA LYS A 45 -1.67 -38.73 -28.44
C LYS A 45 -2.91 -39.07 -27.60
N ASN A 46 -3.31 -38.16 -26.71
CA ASN A 46 -4.49 -38.36 -25.86
C ASN A 46 -5.82 -38.30 -26.63
N MET A 47 -5.84 -37.65 -27.79
CA MET A 47 -7.01 -37.54 -28.68
C MET A 47 -6.99 -38.55 -29.84
N ASN A 48 -6.07 -39.51 -29.85
CA ASN A 48 -5.87 -40.46 -30.96
C ASN A 48 -5.69 -39.79 -32.34
N LYS A 49 -5.07 -38.60 -32.39
CA LYS A 49 -4.77 -37.85 -33.61
C LYS A 49 -3.36 -38.17 -34.13
N PRO A 50 -3.11 -38.06 -35.45
CA PRO A 50 -1.79 -38.27 -36.01
C PRO A 50 -0.77 -37.25 -35.49
N LYS A 51 0.45 -37.74 -35.26
CA LYS A 51 1.57 -36.97 -34.72
C LYS A 51 1.96 -35.82 -35.67
N ASN A 52 2.17 -34.65 -35.11
CA ASN A 52 2.81 -33.52 -35.77
C ASN A 52 4.31 -33.83 -35.97
N MET A 53 4.70 -33.95 -37.24
CA MET A 53 6.05 -34.31 -37.69
C MET A 53 6.88 -33.08 -38.10
N LEU A 54 6.42 -31.87 -37.78
CA LEU A 54 7.15 -30.63 -38.07
C LEU A 54 8.53 -30.67 -37.42
N LYS A 55 9.57 -30.39 -38.22
CA LYS A 55 10.95 -30.37 -37.75
C LYS A 55 11.36 -28.98 -37.28
N LYS A 56 12.27 -28.91 -36.32
CA LYS A 56 12.75 -27.66 -35.71
C LYS A 56 13.42 -26.72 -36.72
N ASP A 57 14.08 -27.26 -37.73
CA ASP A 57 14.73 -26.48 -38.80
C ASP A 57 13.72 -25.64 -39.60
N LYS A 58 12.48 -26.12 -39.75
CA LYS A 58 11.38 -25.42 -40.42
C LYS A 58 10.76 -24.27 -39.62
N LEU A 59 11.18 -24.05 -38.38
CA LEU A 59 10.72 -22.94 -37.55
C LEU A 59 11.66 -21.73 -37.66
N SER A 60 11.10 -20.53 -37.71
CA SER A 60 11.84 -19.26 -37.74
C SER A 60 11.53 -18.41 -36.52
N ILE A 61 12.50 -17.60 -36.10
CA ILE A 61 12.30 -16.51 -35.13
C ILE A 61 12.50 -15.20 -35.88
N HIS A 62 11.46 -14.39 -35.94
CA HIS A 62 11.52 -13.05 -36.50
C HIS A 62 11.74 -12.03 -35.40
N ILE A 63 12.93 -11.41 -35.39
CA ILE A 63 13.27 -10.38 -34.42
C ILE A 63 12.88 -9.01 -34.97
N ILE A 64 12.06 -8.30 -34.22
CA ILE A 64 11.73 -6.90 -34.46
C ILE A 64 12.46 -6.09 -33.40
N TYR A 65 13.48 -5.35 -33.81
CA TYR A 65 14.22 -4.50 -32.89
C TYR A 65 13.39 -3.29 -32.48
N VAL A 66 13.34 -3.04 -31.17
CA VAL A 66 12.71 -1.87 -30.57
C VAL A 66 13.76 -1.03 -29.87
N LYS A 67 13.51 0.28 -29.75
CA LYS A 67 14.42 1.20 -29.05
C LYS A 67 14.69 0.71 -27.62
N THR A 68 15.85 1.08 -27.10
CA THR A 68 16.19 0.83 -25.69
C THR A 68 15.42 1.81 -24.78
N ASN A 69 15.28 1.46 -23.50
CA ASN A 69 14.54 2.18 -22.47
C ASN A 69 13.04 2.31 -22.77
N GLN A 70 12.42 1.25 -23.31
CA GLN A 70 10.97 1.18 -23.51
C GLN A 70 10.31 0.49 -22.31
N SER A 71 9.23 1.08 -21.83
CA SER A 71 8.45 0.55 -20.70
C SER A 71 7.18 -0.13 -21.17
N TYR A 72 6.94 -1.35 -20.70
CA TYR A 72 5.70 -2.09 -20.93
C TYR A 72 4.94 -2.13 -19.61
N PHE A 73 3.66 -1.77 -19.63
CA PHE A 73 2.82 -1.85 -18.46
C PHE A 73 2.47 -3.32 -18.15
N THR A 74 2.51 -3.69 -16.86
CA THR A 74 2.03 -4.98 -16.36
C THR A 74 0.94 -4.75 -15.31
N TYR A 75 -0.06 -5.62 -15.27
CA TYR A 75 -1.07 -5.59 -14.21
C TYR A 75 -0.63 -6.38 -12.98
N ASP A 76 0.47 -7.13 -13.09
CA ASP A 76 1.09 -7.88 -12.01
C ASP A 76 2.07 -7.00 -11.23
N SER A 77 1.77 -6.79 -9.94
CA SER A 77 2.59 -5.97 -9.04
C SER A 77 3.92 -6.61 -8.67
N ASP A 78 4.06 -7.94 -8.80
CA ASP A 78 5.25 -8.66 -8.37
C ASP A 78 6.35 -8.67 -9.44
N THR A 79 5.98 -8.49 -10.71
CA THR A 79 6.91 -8.48 -11.86
C THR A 79 7.29 -7.08 -12.34
N GLY A 80 6.48 -6.06 -12.01
CA GLY A 80 6.73 -4.67 -12.39
C GLY A 80 7.66 -3.91 -11.43
N ASN A 81 8.20 -2.78 -11.89
CA ASN A 81 8.80 -1.78 -11.00
C ASN A 81 7.72 -1.06 -10.16
N GLY A 82 8.09 -0.07 -9.33
CA GLY A 82 7.14 0.70 -8.51
C GLY A 82 6.06 1.50 -9.26
N LYS A 83 6.04 1.46 -10.60
CA LYS A 83 5.00 2.01 -11.47
C LYS A 83 4.28 0.92 -12.28
N ASN A 84 4.47 -0.35 -11.91
CA ASN A 84 4.02 -1.54 -12.64
C ASN A 84 4.50 -1.57 -14.10
N GLN A 85 5.77 -1.26 -14.31
CA GLN A 85 6.39 -1.28 -15.64
C GLN A 85 7.55 -2.26 -15.69
N ILE A 86 7.66 -2.99 -16.80
CA ILE A 86 8.82 -3.80 -17.15
C ILE A 86 9.64 -3.01 -18.18
N ILE A 87 10.90 -2.75 -17.86
CA ILE A 87 11.81 -1.97 -18.70
C ILE A 87 12.59 -2.92 -19.60
N ASP A 88 12.56 -2.63 -20.91
CA ASP A 88 13.25 -3.39 -21.95
C ASP A 88 13.02 -4.92 -21.87
N PRO A 89 11.75 -5.40 -21.86
CA PRO A 89 11.48 -6.83 -21.97
C PRO A 89 11.71 -7.34 -23.40
N ILE A 90 11.97 -8.65 -23.53
CA ILE A 90 11.75 -9.34 -24.81
C ILE A 90 10.29 -9.79 -24.84
N ALA A 91 9.47 -9.17 -25.70
CA ALA A 91 8.06 -9.48 -25.80
C ALA A 91 7.79 -10.48 -26.93
N VAL A 92 6.92 -11.47 -26.70
CA VAL A 92 6.52 -12.47 -27.70
C VAL A 92 5.16 -12.08 -28.28
N ILE A 93 5.05 -12.04 -29.60
CA ILE A 93 3.79 -11.78 -30.29
C ILE A 93 3.26 -13.10 -30.85
N TYR A 94 2.14 -13.55 -30.31
CA TYR A 94 1.44 -14.75 -30.78
C TYR A 94 0.52 -14.41 -31.96
N THR A 95 0.76 -15.02 -33.12
CA THR A 95 -0.02 -14.86 -34.35
C THR A 95 -0.83 -16.11 -34.72
N GLY A 96 -1.09 -16.99 -33.75
CA GLY A 96 -1.83 -18.26 -33.96
C GLY A 96 -0.96 -19.45 -34.40
N GLY A 97 0.37 -19.31 -34.39
CA GLY A 97 1.30 -20.39 -34.71
C GLY A 97 1.54 -21.42 -33.62
N VAL A 98 1.00 -21.21 -32.41
CA VAL A 98 1.15 -22.07 -31.23
C VAL A 98 -0.24 -22.52 -30.76
N ASP A 99 -0.34 -23.75 -30.25
CA ASP A 99 -1.59 -24.29 -29.72
C ASP A 99 -2.08 -23.47 -28.51
N SER A 100 -3.40 -23.20 -28.47
CA SER A 100 -4.04 -22.40 -27.42
C SER A 100 -3.83 -22.97 -26.02
N SER A 101 -3.61 -24.28 -25.88
CA SER A 101 -3.29 -24.91 -24.59
C SER A 101 -1.94 -24.45 -24.02
N CYS A 102 -0.97 -24.12 -24.86
CA CYS A 102 0.31 -23.56 -24.39
C CYS A 102 0.07 -22.19 -23.76
N ILE A 103 -0.73 -21.35 -24.42
CA ILE A 103 -1.13 -20.05 -23.89
C ILE A 103 -1.92 -20.26 -22.60
N ALA A 104 -2.93 -21.14 -22.59
CA ALA A 104 -3.72 -21.43 -21.40
C ALA A 104 -2.86 -21.91 -20.23
N SER A 105 -1.87 -22.79 -20.46
CA SER A 105 -0.97 -23.30 -19.40
C SER A 105 -0.02 -22.26 -18.81
N MET A 106 0.26 -21.18 -19.54
CA MET A 106 1.01 -20.04 -18.99
C MET A 106 0.17 -19.25 -17.98
N TYR A 107 -1.17 -19.45 -17.97
CA TYR A 107 -2.10 -18.70 -17.14
C TYR A 107 -2.95 -19.57 -16.19
N ALA A 108 -3.03 -20.88 -16.41
CA ALA A 108 -3.85 -21.81 -15.65
C ALA A 108 -2.98 -22.86 -14.96
N GLY A 109 -2.81 -22.73 -13.64
CA GLY A 109 -2.25 -23.79 -12.81
C GLY A 109 -2.55 -23.60 -11.34
N ASP A 110 -2.81 -24.70 -10.64
CA ASP A 110 -3.00 -24.76 -9.17
C ASP A 110 -1.76 -24.30 -8.37
N THR A 111 -0.62 -24.11 -9.04
CA THR A 111 0.66 -23.68 -8.46
C THR A 111 1.15 -22.34 -8.98
N VAL A 112 0.54 -21.79 -10.05
CA VAL A 112 0.90 -20.50 -10.64
C VAL A 112 -0.40 -19.76 -10.96
N SER A 113 -0.73 -18.78 -10.13
CA SER A 113 -1.92 -17.93 -10.28
C SER A 113 -1.74 -17.00 -11.49
N GLY A 114 -2.00 -17.50 -12.69
CA GLY A 114 -2.05 -16.66 -13.88
C GLY A 114 -3.39 -15.97 -14.02
N SER A 115 -3.39 -14.75 -14.54
CA SER A 115 -4.59 -13.97 -14.83
C SER A 115 -4.52 -13.45 -16.25
N ILE A 116 -5.64 -13.51 -16.96
CA ILE A 116 -5.77 -12.87 -18.28
C ILE A 116 -6.37 -11.49 -18.08
N TYR A 117 -5.69 -10.50 -18.62
CA TYR A 117 -6.09 -9.10 -18.55
C TYR A 117 -6.72 -8.69 -19.87
N PHE A 118 -7.90 -8.07 -19.81
CA PHE A 118 -8.56 -7.48 -20.97
C PHE A 118 -9.19 -6.15 -20.58
N GLU A 119 -9.23 -5.23 -21.53
CA GLU A 119 -9.88 -3.95 -21.31
C GLU A 119 -11.39 -4.07 -21.48
N ASP A 120 -12.13 -3.55 -20.50
CA ASP A 120 -13.57 -3.37 -20.60
C ASP A 120 -13.95 -1.93 -20.23
N ASN A 121 -14.42 -1.19 -21.23
CA ASN A 121 -14.88 0.19 -21.05
C ASN A 121 -16.32 0.30 -20.53
N SER A 122 -16.92 -0.81 -20.10
CA SER A 122 -18.29 -0.80 -19.62
C SER A 122 -18.38 -0.21 -18.20
N LYS A 123 -19.20 0.85 -18.05
CA LYS A 123 -19.30 1.61 -16.79
C LYS A 123 -19.99 0.87 -15.64
N LYS A 124 -20.54 -0.33 -15.87
CA LYS A 124 -21.32 -1.09 -14.87
C LYS A 124 -20.59 -2.38 -14.49
N GLN A 125 -20.36 -2.54 -13.19
CA GLN A 125 -19.77 -3.75 -12.61
C GLN A 125 -20.58 -5.00 -13.02
N GLY A 126 -19.89 -6.10 -13.33
CA GLY A 126 -20.50 -7.37 -13.75
C GLY A 126 -20.79 -7.52 -15.25
N ARG A 127 -20.64 -6.47 -16.07
CA ARG A 127 -20.78 -6.59 -17.54
C ARG A 127 -19.53 -7.13 -18.23
N ALA A 128 -18.36 -6.98 -17.62
CA ALA A 128 -17.11 -7.55 -18.12
C ALA A 128 -17.19 -9.08 -18.25
N TYR A 129 -17.73 -9.76 -17.23
CA TYR A 129 -17.91 -11.21 -17.25
C TYR A 129 -18.85 -11.67 -18.37
N ARG A 130 -19.96 -10.95 -18.62
CA ARG A 130 -20.91 -11.31 -19.68
C ARG A 130 -20.29 -11.33 -21.08
N LYS A 131 -19.26 -10.52 -21.33
CA LYS A 131 -18.51 -10.57 -22.60
C LYS A 131 -17.71 -11.85 -22.73
N VAL A 132 -17.06 -12.27 -21.64
CA VAL A 132 -16.32 -13.53 -21.57
C VAL A 132 -17.29 -14.70 -21.70
N GLU A 133 -18.40 -14.68 -20.97
CA GLU A 133 -19.46 -15.70 -21.02
C GLU A 133 -20.07 -15.84 -22.42
N ALA A 134 -20.31 -14.74 -23.14
CA ALA A 134 -20.81 -14.80 -24.52
C ALA A 134 -19.80 -15.48 -25.46
N LEU A 135 -18.51 -15.19 -25.30
CA LEU A 135 -17.44 -15.84 -26.07
C LEU A 135 -17.29 -17.32 -25.71
N GLU A 136 -17.44 -17.66 -24.43
CA GLU A 136 -17.45 -19.04 -23.93
C GLU A 136 -18.59 -19.86 -24.54
N GLN A 137 -19.79 -19.27 -24.62
CA GLN A 137 -20.95 -19.90 -25.26
C GLN A 137 -20.74 -20.09 -26.77
N GLU A 138 -20.19 -19.09 -27.47
CA GLU A 138 -19.89 -19.18 -28.90
C GLU A 138 -18.85 -20.28 -29.19
N LEU A 139 -17.83 -20.40 -28.35
CA LEU A 139 -16.73 -21.35 -28.51
C LEU A 139 -17.03 -22.73 -27.90
N GLY A 140 -18.09 -22.86 -27.10
CA GLY A 140 -18.44 -24.10 -26.39
C GLY A 140 -17.46 -24.48 -25.28
N ILE A 141 -16.79 -23.50 -24.66
CA ILE A 141 -15.75 -23.70 -23.64
C ILE A 141 -16.18 -23.00 -22.35
N TYR A 142 -16.24 -23.72 -21.23
CA TYR A 142 -16.54 -23.15 -19.90
C TYR A 142 -15.31 -23.31 -19.00
N GLN A 143 -14.48 -22.27 -18.89
CA GLN A 143 -13.22 -22.33 -18.13
C GLN A 143 -12.96 -21.10 -17.23
N PHE A 144 -13.63 -19.98 -17.46
CA PHE A 144 -13.44 -18.77 -16.66
C PHE A 144 -14.42 -18.73 -15.49
N ASN A 145 -13.92 -18.90 -14.27
CA ASN A 145 -14.77 -18.93 -13.06
C ASN A 145 -15.18 -17.54 -12.55
N SER A 146 -14.37 -16.50 -12.81
CA SER A 146 -14.68 -15.14 -12.35
C SER A 146 -13.89 -14.08 -13.10
N VAL A 147 -14.38 -12.84 -13.08
CA VAL A 147 -13.66 -11.64 -13.56
C VAL A 147 -13.62 -10.62 -12.43
N THR A 148 -12.44 -10.10 -12.14
CA THR A 148 -12.22 -9.08 -11.10
C THR A 148 -11.80 -7.76 -11.72
N ASN A 149 -12.33 -6.64 -11.21
CA ASN A 149 -11.91 -5.30 -11.62
C ASN A 149 -10.66 -4.88 -10.83
N ILE A 150 -9.52 -4.83 -11.50
CA ILE A 150 -8.20 -4.51 -10.92
C ILE A 150 -8.17 -3.08 -10.37
N TYR A 151 -8.70 -2.12 -11.12
CA TYR A 151 -8.79 -0.73 -10.66
C TYR A 151 -9.79 -0.56 -9.52
N GLY A 152 -10.88 -1.33 -9.54
CA GLY A 152 -11.86 -1.36 -8.45
C GLY A 152 -11.26 -1.87 -7.14
N GLN A 153 -10.40 -2.88 -7.20
CA GLN A 153 -9.71 -3.42 -6.03
C GLN A 153 -8.63 -2.46 -5.49
N ALA A 154 -7.89 -1.78 -6.38
CA ALA A 154 -6.98 -0.72 -5.96
C ALA A 154 -7.73 0.46 -5.32
N ALA A 155 -8.87 0.86 -5.89
CA ALA A 155 -9.72 1.92 -5.35
C ALA A 155 -10.35 1.55 -4.00
N SER A 156 -10.83 0.31 -3.83
CA SER A 156 -11.38 -0.14 -2.55
C SER A 156 -10.31 -0.14 -1.45
N ASN A 157 -9.08 -0.57 -1.76
CA ASN A 157 -7.96 -0.49 -0.84
C ASN A 157 -7.65 0.96 -0.44
N LEU A 158 -7.70 1.92 -1.37
CA LEU A 158 -7.55 3.35 -1.07
C LEU A 158 -8.67 3.86 -0.15
N VAL A 159 -9.91 3.43 -0.35
CA VAL A 159 -11.05 3.79 0.50
C VAL A 159 -10.86 3.22 1.90
N ILE A 160 -10.43 1.96 2.03
CA ILE A 160 -10.15 1.32 3.32
C ILE A 160 -9.03 2.06 4.06
N ILE A 161 -7.95 2.44 3.36
CA ILE A 161 -6.85 3.21 3.94
C ILE A 161 -7.36 4.58 4.44
N ARG A 162 -8.12 5.31 3.62
CA ARG A 162 -8.72 6.59 4.03
C ARG A 162 -9.61 6.44 5.25
N GLN A 163 -10.44 5.40 5.28
CA GLN A 163 -11.32 5.14 6.42
C GLN A 163 -10.53 4.83 7.70
N LYS A 164 -9.46 4.03 7.61
CA LYS A 164 -8.55 3.79 8.75
C LYS A 164 -7.93 5.09 9.26
N VAL A 165 -7.46 5.96 8.36
CA VAL A 165 -6.88 7.26 8.71
C VAL A 165 -7.91 8.15 9.40
N MET A 166 -9.15 8.24 8.89
CA MET A 166 -10.21 9.02 9.53
C MET A 166 -10.54 8.52 10.94
N TRP A 167 -10.65 7.20 11.14
CA TRP A 167 -10.88 6.62 12.46
C TRP A 167 -9.71 6.89 13.41
N GLN A 168 -8.48 6.75 12.94
CA GLN A 168 -7.29 7.05 13.74
C GLN A 168 -7.24 8.54 14.14
N SER A 169 -7.59 9.45 13.24
CA SER A 169 -7.67 10.88 13.58
C SER A 169 -8.77 11.21 14.58
N ALA A 170 -9.92 10.53 14.51
CA ALA A 170 -11.01 10.73 15.46
C ALA A 170 -10.62 10.25 16.87
N ILE A 171 -9.96 9.09 16.97
CA ILE A 171 -9.44 8.54 18.23
C ILE A 171 -8.38 9.49 18.81
N LEU A 172 -7.44 9.97 17.99
CA LEU A 172 -6.42 10.93 18.43
C LEU A 172 -7.04 12.19 19.03
N LEU A 173 -8.06 12.76 18.36
CA LEU A 173 -8.74 13.96 18.80
C LEU A 173 -9.48 13.73 20.13
N ALA A 174 -10.14 12.59 20.29
CA ALA A 174 -10.78 12.21 21.55
C ALA A 174 -9.76 12.06 22.70
N VAL A 175 -8.61 11.45 22.45
CA VAL A 175 -7.54 11.30 23.46
C VAL A 175 -6.99 12.65 23.91
N ILE A 176 -6.76 13.59 22.98
CA ILE A 176 -6.30 14.95 23.31
C ILE A 176 -7.32 15.70 24.17
N LEU A 177 -8.62 15.58 23.86
CA LEU A 177 -9.67 16.18 24.68
C LEU A 177 -9.69 15.60 26.09
N CYS A 178 -9.60 14.27 26.22
CA CYS A 178 -9.52 13.63 27.52
C CYS A 178 -8.27 14.05 28.30
N SER A 179 -7.10 14.16 27.65
CA SER A 179 -5.88 14.59 28.34
C SER A 179 -5.98 16.00 28.89
N ILE A 180 -6.62 16.93 28.17
CA ILE A 180 -6.86 18.29 28.67
C ILE A 180 -7.69 18.23 29.96
N VAL A 181 -8.80 17.48 29.98
CA VAL A 181 -9.65 17.34 31.17
C VAL A 181 -8.88 16.76 32.36
N PHE A 182 -8.04 15.75 32.15
CA PHE A 182 -7.23 15.17 33.22
C PHE A 182 -6.20 16.17 33.78
N ILE A 183 -5.56 16.96 32.91
CA ILE A 183 -4.63 18.01 33.34
C ILE A 183 -5.39 19.04 34.18
N THR A 184 -6.58 19.48 33.74
CA THR A 184 -7.42 20.43 34.47
C THR A 184 -7.75 19.97 35.87
N ILE A 185 -8.14 18.70 36.00
CA ILE A 185 -8.45 18.10 37.31
C ILE A 185 -7.20 18.02 38.19
N ALA A 186 -6.06 17.60 37.62
CA ALA A 186 -4.81 17.46 38.37
C ALA A 186 -4.28 18.82 38.88
N VAL A 187 -4.28 19.85 38.02
CA VAL A 187 -3.84 21.20 38.37
C VAL A 187 -4.79 21.83 39.39
N SER A 188 -6.11 21.69 39.21
CA SER A 188 -7.10 22.19 40.15
C SER A 188 -6.98 21.52 41.53
N GLY A 189 -6.81 20.19 41.56
CA GLY A 189 -6.59 19.44 42.80
C GLY A 189 -5.30 19.87 43.52
N TYR A 190 -4.21 20.06 42.78
CA TYR A 190 -2.95 20.58 43.34
C TYR A 190 -3.10 21.99 43.89
N TYR A 191 -3.79 22.87 43.15
CA TYR A 191 -4.03 24.24 43.57
C TYR A 191 -4.89 24.32 44.84
N PHE A 192 -5.95 23.51 44.94
CA PHE A 192 -6.79 23.43 46.13
C PHE A 192 -6.02 22.90 47.35
N SER A 193 -5.21 21.85 47.16
CA SER A 193 -4.40 21.28 48.24
C SER A 193 -3.35 22.25 48.80
N LYS A 194 -2.80 23.15 47.97
CA LYS A 194 -1.74 24.11 48.36
C LYS A 194 -2.16 25.58 48.29
N GLN A 195 -3.46 25.85 48.37
CA GLN A 195 -4.05 27.16 48.11
C GLN A 195 -3.42 28.28 48.97
N GLN A 196 -3.14 28.00 50.25
CA GLN A 196 -2.53 28.98 51.16
C GLN A 196 -1.08 29.32 50.75
N ARG A 197 -0.28 28.31 50.41
CA ARG A 197 1.12 28.48 49.98
C ARG A 197 1.19 29.29 48.69
N LEU A 198 0.37 28.92 47.69
CA LEU A 198 0.35 29.56 46.38
C LEU A 198 -0.12 31.02 46.45
N LEU A 199 -1.05 31.33 47.34
CA LEU A 199 -1.52 32.71 47.56
C LEU A 199 -0.44 33.59 48.20
N LEU A 200 0.28 33.07 49.20
CA LEU A 200 1.46 33.73 49.80
C LEU A 200 2.57 33.96 48.77
N GLU A 201 2.90 32.95 47.98
CA GLU A 201 3.89 33.05 46.90
C GLU A 201 3.49 34.10 45.86
N THR A 202 2.20 34.17 45.50
CA THR A 202 1.70 35.19 44.57
C THR A 202 1.78 36.60 45.16
N LEU A 203 1.44 36.78 46.44
CA LEU A 203 1.55 38.06 47.15
C LEU A 203 3.01 38.54 47.27
N TRP A 204 3.96 37.60 47.39
CA TRP A 204 5.39 37.88 47.43
C TRP A 204 6.04 38.02 46.05
N GLY A 205 5.26 37.92 44.97
CA GLY A 205 5.74 38.13 43.61
C GLY A 205 6.54 36.97 43.02
N TYR A 206 6.38 35.75 43.55
CA TYR A 206 6.97 34.56 42.93
C TYR A 206 6.36 34.30 41.55
N GLY A 207 7.20 33.95 40.58
CA GLY A 207 6.76 33.64 39.22
C GLY A 207 6.14 32.25 39.09
N TYR A 208 5.28 32.07 38.07
CA TYR A 208 4.60 30.80 37.70
C TYR A 208 5.46 29.55 37.88
N MET A 209 6.67 29.59 37.32
CA MET A 209 7.53 28.41 37.27
C MET A 209 8.10 28.03 38.64
N SER A 210 8.21 28.95 39.58
CA SER A 210 8.63 28.64 40.95
C SER A 210 7.52 27.97 41.74
N SER A 211 6.27 28.41 41.54
CA SER A 211 5.09 27.98 42.30
C SER A 211 4.58 26.60 41.90
N ILE A 212 4.72 26.24 40.62
CA ILE A 212 4.10 25.04 40.03
C ILE A 212 5.12 23.99 39.55
N LYS A 213 6.43 24.23 39.73
CA LYS A 213 7.49 23.29 39.32
C LYS A 213 7.24 21.84 39.71
N GLU A 214 6.69 21.60 40.91
CA GLU A 214 6.46 20.24 41.42
C GLU A 214 5.46 19.47 40.55
N ILE A 215 4.35 20.08 40.11
CA ILE A 215 3.36 19.38 39.28
C ILE A 215 3.87 19.21 37.84
N ILE A 216 4.62 20.19 37.31
CA ILE A 216 5.18 20.13 35.96
C ILE A 216 6.20 18.99 35.88
N LEU A 217 7.02 18.80 36.92
CA LEU A 217 7.97 17.69 36.99
C LEU A 217 7.26 16.33 37.00
N VAL A 218 6.15 16.21 37.73
CA VAL A 218 5.35 14.98 37.75
C VAL A 218 4.72 14.69 36.38
N LEU A 219 4.12 15.68 35.73
CA LEU A 219 3.52 15.52 34.40
C LEU A 219 4.55 15.12 33.34
N ILE A 220 5.69 15.81 33.29
CA ILE A 220 6.81 15.47 32.39
C ILE A 220 7.32 14.06 32.69
N GLY A 221 7.43 13.68 33.96
CA GLY A 221 7.85 12.34 34.38
C GLY A 221 6.90 11.24 33.90
N ILE A 222 5.58 11.46 34.01
CA ILE A 222 4.56 10.54 33.50
C ILE A 222 4.69 10.38 31.98
N ASN A 223 4.84 11.48 31.24
CA ASN A 223 5.02 11.43 29.78
C ASN A 223 6.31 10.76 29.33
N LEU A 224 7.40 10.92 30.07
CA LEU A 224 8.64 10.18 29.84
C LEU A 224 8.43 8.67 30.01
N CYS A 225 7.79 8.25 31.10
CA CYS A 225 7.51 6.85 31.38
C CYS A 225 6.59 6.22 30.32
N THR A 226 5.51 6.89 29.92
CA THR A 226 4.59 6.39 28.89
C THR A 226 5.28 6.28 27.53
N THR A 227 6.07 7.29 27.16
CA THR A 227 6.87 7.30 25.92
C THR A 227 7.87 6.15 25.89
N ALA A 228 8.56 5.89 26.99
CA ALA A 228 9.50 4.78 27.10
C ALA A 228 8.82 3.42 26.89
N VAL A 229 7.65 3.20 27.50
CA VAL A 229 6.86 1.97 27.32
C VAL A 229 6.44 1.79 25.86
N VAL A 230 5.92 2.85 25.22
CA VAL A 230 5.50 2.79 23.81
C VAL A 230 6.69 2.55 22.88
N TYR A 231 7.84 3.15 23.17
CA TYR A 231 9.06 2.95 22.40
C TYR A 231 9.55 1.50 22.48
N ILE A 232 9.52 0.86 23.66
CA ILE A 232 9.89 -0.55 23.82
C ILE A 232 8.99 -1.46 22.97
N ILE A 233 7.70 -1.15 22.84
CA ILE A 233 6.75 -1.98 22.08
C ILE A 233 6.90 -1.77 20.57
N LYS A 234 7.08 -0.53 20.12
CA LYS A 234 7.02 -0.16 18.70
C LYS A 234 8.37 0.01 18.03
N HIS A 235 9.45 0.13 18.80
CA HIS A 235 10.82 0.42 18.34
C HIS A 235 10.89 1.55 17.30
N ASN A 236 9.98 2.53 17.38
CA ASN A 236 9.86 3.62 16.42
C ASN A 236 10.27 4.94 17.06
N VAL A 237 11.23 5.61 16.46
CA VAL A 237 11.78 6.90 16.94
C VAL A 237 10.75 8.02 16.87
N VAL A 238 9.72 7.89 16.01
CA VAL A 238 8.67 8.91 15.84
C VAL A 238 7.92 9.22 17.14
N VAL A 239 7.86 8.28 18.09
CA VAL A 239 7.18 8.44 19.38
C VAL A 239 7.79 9.59 20.21
N TRP A 240 9.09 9.83 20.10
CA TRP A 240 9.77 10.91 20.83
C TRP A 240 9.35 12.31 20.36
N TYR A 241 9.02 12.48 19.08
CA TYR A 241 8.52 13.77 18.58
C TYR A 241 7.13 14.08 19.14
N PHE A 242 6.26 13.07 19.29
CA PHE A 242 4.95 13.25 19.92
C PHE A 242 5.05 13.67 21.39
N MET A 243 6.03 13.12 22.13
CA MET A 243 6.29 13.47 23.52
C MET A 243 6.65 14.96 23.69
N ILE A 244 7.53 15.49 22.83
CA ILE A 244 7.91 16.91 22.87
C ILE A 244 6.68 17.80 22.66
N ILE A 245 5.83 17.46 21.70
CA ILE A 245 4.59 18.21 21.41
C ILE A 245 3.63 18.13 22.61
N ALA A 246 3.46 16.96 23.21
CA ALA A 246 2.62 16.77 24.39
C ALA A 246 3.08 17.63 25.57
N CYS A 247 4.39 17.65 25.88
CA CYS A 247 4.93 18.48 26.95
C CYS A 247 4.71 19.99 26.70
N ILE A 248 4.81 20.45 25.44
CA ILE A 248 4.52 21.85 25.09
C ILE A 248 3.05 22.18 25.38
N ILE A 249 2.12 21.31 24.96
CA ILE A 249 0.69 21.50 25.20
C ILE A 249 0.38 21.53 26.70
N GLU A 250 0.98 20.62 27.47
CA GLU A 250 0.83 20.59 28.93
C GLU A 250 1.27 21.88 29.60
N ILE A 251 2.46 22.39 29.26
CA ILE A 251 2.96 23.65 29.82
C ILE A 251 2.02 24.81 29.51
N ILE A 252 1.45 24.85 28.30
CA ILE A 252 0.49 25.90 27.91
C ILE A 252 -0.81 25.78 28.72
N VAL A 253 -1.40 24.58 28.81
CA VAL A 253 -2.66 24.34 29.53
C VAL A 253 -2.50 24.66 31.01
N THR A 254 -1.44 24.14 31.66
CA THR A 254 -1.16 24.39 33.09
C THR A 254 -0.98 25.87 33.38
N ARG A 255 -0.37 26.63 32.46
CA ARG A 255 -0.21 28.08 32.60
C ARG A 255 -1.56 28.82 32.55
N LEU A 256 -2.40 28.48 31.58
CA LEU A 256 -3.73 29.10 31.44
C LEU A 256 -4.60 28.85 32.68
N GLU A 257 -4.57 27.63 33.20
CA GLU A 257 -5.35 27.26 34.38
C GLU A 257 -4.82 27.91 35.65
N TYR A 258 -3.51 28.00 35.82
CA TYR A 258 -2.93 28.71 36.95
C TYR A 258 -3.32 30.19 36.96
N ASP A 259 -3.19 30.87 35.82
CA ASP A 259 -3.53 32.28 35.71
C ASP A 259 -5.02 32.51 36.01
N TYR A 260 -5.89 31.58 35.58
CA TYR A 260 -7.32 31.60 35.90
C TYR A 260 -7.58 31.41 37.41
N LEU A 261 -7.01 30.38 38.02
CA LEU A 261 -7.22 30.05 39.44
C LEU A 261 -6.57 31.07 40.38
N SER A 262 -5.41 31.61 40.02
CA SER A 262 -4.73 32.68 40.77
C SER A 262 -5.57 33.94 40.82
N LYS A 263 -6.05 34.43 39.67
CA LYS A 263 -6.93 35.60 39.60
C LYS A 263 -8.25 35.41 40.34
N LYS A 264 -8.89 34.25 40.18
CA LYS A 264 -10.13 33.91 40.87
C LYS A 264 -9.95 33.95 42.40
N ASN A 265 -8.90 33.30 42.90
CA ASN A 265 -8.63 33.19 44.32
C ASN A 265 -8.20 34.53 44.96
N LEU A 266 -7.44 35.37 44.24
CA LEU A 266 -7.15 36.75 44.65
C LEU A 266 -8.43 37.58 44.79
N HIS A 267 -9.34 37.47 43.81
CA HIS A 267 -10.60 38.21 43.82
C HIS A 267 -11.51 37.75 44.97
N GLU A 268 -11.70 36.45 45.14
CA GLU A 268 -12.56 35.89 46.19
C GLU A 268 -12.03 36.21 47.60
N LYS A 269 -10.72 36.09 47.86
CA LYS A 269 -10.19 36.26 49.23
C LYS A 269 -9.86 37.69 49.63
N ILE A 270 -9.45 38.55 48.69
CA ILE A 270 -9.03 39.93 49.03
C ILE A 270 -10.18 40.92 48.87
N ILE A 271 -11.09 40.72 47.92
CA ILE A 271 -12.17 41.68 47.63
C ILE A 271 -13.47 41.30 48.36
N ASN A 272 -13.78 40.02 48.54
CA ASN A 272 -15.02 39.60 49.24
C ASN A 272 -14.83 39.31 50.74
N GLY A 273 -13.59 39.32 51.25
CA GLY A 273 -13.30 39.26 52.68
C GLY A 273 -13.74 37.97 53.39
N GLU A 274 -13.74 36.82 52.71
CA GLU A 274 -14.04 35.54 53.38
C GLU A 274 -12.95 35.20 54.40
N GLN A 275 -13.37 35.14 55.68
CA GLN A 275 -12.52 34.82 56.82
C GLN A 275 -12.11 33.34 56.85
N TRP A 276 -10.93 33.12 57.43
CA TRP A 276 -10.14 31.89 57.59
C TRP A 276 -10.92 30.64 58.03
#